data_AF-A0A518ARM4-F1
#
_entry.id   AF-A0A518ARM4-F1
#
_cell.length_a   1.000
_cell.length_b   1.000
_cell.length_c   1.000
_cell.angle_alpha   90.00
_cell.angle_beta   90.00
_cell.angle_gamma   90.00
#
_symmetry.space_group_name_H-M   'P 1'
#
loop_
_entity.id
_entity.type
_entity.pdbx_description
1 polymer ?
#
loop_
_entity_poly.entity_id
_entity_poly.type
_entity_poly.pdbx_seq_one_letter_code
_entity_poly.pdbx_strand_id
1 'polypeptide(L)'
;MSTHLGNSLLEELSHRGLRGMYFDYAGYQALRSLATVEQVQQFLDTNGYASVLATEDPVWIADGLEEAKEDQAIPWSAAFDIASFIVFPLWLLGRLRPKRRVFPSRVQRMPGHRR
;
A
#
# COMPACT_ATOMS: atom_id res chain seq x y z
N MET A 1 5.15 -25.50 33.58
CA MET A 1 5.64 -25.27 32.20
C MET A 1 5.32 -23.83 31.89
N SER A 2 6.31 -22.96 31.78
CA SER A 2 6.09 -21.55 31.44
C SER A 2 5.72 -21.49 29.96
N THR A 3 4.45 -21.32 29.65
CA THR A 3 3.99 -21.09 28.28
C THR A 3 4.60 -19.78 27.79
N HIS A 4 5.50 -19.86 26.81
CA HIS A 4 6.09 -18.69 26.18
C HIS A 4 4.99 -17.92 25.45
N LEU A 5 4.63 -16.74 25.96
CA LEU A 5 3.56 -15.89 25.43
C LEU A 5 3.70 -15.65 23.92
N GLY A 6 4.94 -15.42 23.45
CA GLY A 6 5.20 -15.24 22.03
C GLY A 6 4.91 -16.49 21.17
N ASN A 7 5.09 -17.70 21.70
CA ASN A 7 4.68 -18.92 20.99
C ASN A 7 3.16 -19.07 20.95
N SER A 8 2.46 -18.75 22.04
CA SER A 8 0.99 -18.77 22.06
C SER A 8 0.40 -17.75 21.08
N LEU A 9 1.00 -16.56 20.96
CA LEU A 9 0.62 -15.58 19.95
C LEU A 9 0.87 -16.09 18.52
N LEU A 10 2.01 -16.74 18.27
CA LEU A 10 2.30 -17.34 16.96
C LEU A 10 1.30 -18.44 16.58
N GLU A 11 0.90 -19.26 17.55
CA GLU A 11 -0.09 -20.30 17.35
C GLU A 11 -1.45 -19.69 17.00
N GLU A 12 -1.89 -18.65 17.73
CA GLU A 12 -3.13 -17.95 17.45
C GLU A 12 -3.13 -17.29 16.05
N LEU A 13 -2.05 -16.57 15.71
CA LEU A 13 -1.88 -15.99 14.37
C LEU A 13 -1.88 -17.07 13.28
N SER A 14 -1.31 -18.24 13.55
CA SER A 14 -1.30 -19.37 12.62
C SER A 14 -2.69 -19.99 12.47
N HIS A 15 -3.43 -20.13 13.57
CA HIS A 15 -4.79 -20.67 13.58
C HIS A 15 -5.74 -19.80 12.74
N ARG A 16 -5.56 -18.47 12.79
CA ARG A 16 -6.31 -17.50 11.98
C ARG A 16 -5.82 -17.34 10.55
N GLY A 17 -4.73 -18.00 10.16
CA GLY A 17 -4.13 -17.82 8.83
C GLY A 17 -3.47 -16.45 8.61
N LEU A 18 -3.17 -15.71 9.68
CA LEU A 18 -2.56 -14.37 9.64
C LEU A 18 -1.04 -14.40 9.72
N ARG A 19 -0.45 -15.60 9.74
CA ARG A 19 1.00 -15.78 9.81
C ARG A 19 1.68 -15.25 8.54
N GLY A 20 2.72 -14.45 8.72
CA GLY A 20 3.42 -13.78 7.63
C GLY A 20 2.93 -12.36 7.33
N MET A 21 1.86 -11.90 7.99
CA MET A 21 1.19 -10.65 7.61
C MET A 21 1.63 -9.39 8.37
N TYR A 22 2.19 -9.54 9.57
CA TYR A 22 2.46 -8.42 10.47
C TYR A 22 3.95 -8.18 10.70
N PHE A 23 4.76 -9.25 10.63
CA PHE A 23 6.19 -9.19 10.89
C PHE A 23 6.96 -9.85 9.74
N ASP A 24 8.23 -9.50 9.59
CA ASP A 24 9.12 -10.22 8.69
C ASP A 24 9.61 -11.53 9.32
N TYR A 25 10.44 -12.28 8.59
CA TYR A 25 10.99 -13.55 9.08
C TYR A 25 11.77 -13.39 10.40
N ALA A 26 12.55 -12.31 10.54
CA ALA A 26 13.34 -12.05 11.73
C ALA A 26 12.44 -11.72 12.93
N GLY A 27 11.40 -10.91 12.73
CA GLY A 27 10.39 -10.59 13.75
C GLY A 27 9.68 -11.84 14.26
N TYR A 28 9.30 -12.76 13.37
CA TYR A 28 8.70 -14.03 13.78
C TYR A 28 9.66 -14.97 14.52
N GLN A 29 10.97 -14.93 14.22
CA GLN A 29 11.95 -15.66 15.02
C GLN A 29 12.10 -15.04 16.41
N ALA A 30 12.19 -13.71 16.50
CA ALA A 30 12.32 -13.00 17.76
C ALA A 30 11.11 -13.26 18.68
N LEU A 31 9.89 -13.24 18.13
CA LEU A 31 8.65 -13.48 18.88
C LEU A 31 8.68 -14.81 19.67
N ARG A 32 9.27 -15.87 19.12
CA ARG A 32 9.36 -17.20 19.77
C ARG A 32 10.10 -17.19 21.10
N SER A 33 11.02 -16.25 21.28
CA SER A 33 11.84 -16.14 22.48
C SER A 33 11.17 -15.35 23.60
N LEU A 34 10.09 -14.62 23.30
CA LEU A 34 9.43 -13.72 24.25
C LEU A 34 8.56 -14.53 25.21
N ALA A 35 8.79 -14.29 26.50
CA ALA A 35 8.12 -15.02 27.58
C ALA A 35 7.15 -14.15 28.37
N THR A 36 7.38 -12.84 28.46
CA THR A 36 6.59 -11.93 29.30
C THR A 36 5.80 -10.90 28.49
N VAL A 37 4.76 -10.34 29.11
CA VAL A 37 3.93 -9.30 28.51
C VAL A 37 4.76 -8.07 28.17
N GLU A 38 5.69 -7.66 29.04
CA GLU A 38 6.55 -6.49 28.82
C GLU A 38 7.47 -6.67 27.62
N GLN A 39 8.01 -7.87 27.44
CA GLN A 39 8.84 -8.20 26.27
C GLN A 39 8.03 -8.14 24.98
N VAL A 40 6.80 -8.64 25.00
CA VAL A 40 5.88 -8.56 23.85
C VAL A 40 5.49 -7.12 23.58
N GLN A 41 5.19 -6.31 24.60
CA GLN A 41 4.89 -4.89 24.43
C GLN A 41 6.06 -4.15 23.77
N GLN A 42 7.27 -4.31 24.30
CA GLN A 42 8.46 -3.67 23.72
C GLN A 42 8.72 -4.11 22.28
N PHE A 43 8.46 -5.39 21.96
CA PHE A 43 8.54 -5.90 20.60
C PHE A 43 7.51 -5.22 19.69
N LEU A 44 6.24 -5.11 20.11
CA LEU A 44 5.18 -4.45 19.35
C LEU A 44 5.52 -2.97 19.10
N ASP A 45 5.97 -2.24 20.13
CA ASP A 45 6.37 -0.84 20.03
C ASP A 45 7.50 -0.66 18.99
N THR A 46 8.52 -1.53 19.04
CA THR A 46 9.67 -1.48 18.13
C THR A 46 9.28 -1.77 16.67
N ASN A 47 8.23 -2.57 16.45
CA ASN A 47 7.73 -2.93 15.12
C ASN A 47 6.61 -1.99 14.64
N GLY A 48 6.37 -0.86 15.31
CA GLY A 48 5.39 0.14 14.88
C GLY A 48 3.94 -0.15 15.30
N TYR A 49 3.73 -1.08 16.23
CA TYR A 49 2.43 -1.44 16.79
C TYR A 49 2.23 -0.91 18.22
N ALA A 50 2.72 0.29 18.50
CA ALA A 50 2.66 0.90 19.84
C ALA A 50 1.22 1.17 20.35
N SER A 51 0.23 1.16 19.47
CA SER A 51 -1.19 1.24 19.83
C SER A 51 -1.77 -0.08 20.31
N VAL A 52 -1.09 -1.22 20.09
CA VAL A 52 -1.55 -2.55 20.49
C VAL A 52 -1.09 -2.83 21.91
N LEU A 53 -2.04 -3.11 22.80
CA LEU A 53 -1.74 -3.46 24.19
C LEU A 53 -1.40 -4.95 24.31
N ALA A 54 -0.19 -5.25 24.79
CA ALA A 54 0.20 -6.60 25.14
C ALA A 54 -0.55 -7.05 26.40
N THR A 55 -1.10 -8.26 26.36
CA THR A 55 -1.77 -8.89 27.50
C THR A 55 -1.33 -10.36 27.61
N GLU A 56 -1.74 -11.06 28.67
CA GLU A 56 -1.51 -12.50 28.79
C GLU A 56 -2.35 -13.31 27.78
N ASP A 57 -3.39 -12.72 27.21
CA ASP A 57 -4.25 -13.37 26.23
C ASP A 57 -3.79 -13.08 24.78
N PRO A 58 -3.29 -14.10 24.05
CA PRO A 58 -2.84 -13.92 22.67
C PRO A 58 -3.97 -13.52 21.71
N VAL A 59 -5.23 -13.83 22.02
CA VAL A 59 -6.40 -13.46 21.20
C VAL A 59 -6.54 -11.93 21.13
N TRP A 60 -6.47 -11.26 22.28
CA TRP A 60 -6.55 -9.79 22.36
C TRP A 60 -5.42 -9.11 21.59
N ILE A 61 -4.21 -9.67 21.65
CA ILE A 61 -3.07 -9.12 20.91
C ILE A 61 -3.28 -9.31 19.40
N ALA A 62 -3.76 -10.47 18.97
CA ALA A 62 -4.05 -10.75 17.57
C ALA A 62 -5.16 -9.84 17.01
N ASP A 63 -6.22 -9.60 17.78
CA ASP A 63 -7.29 -8.66 17.42
C ASP A 63 -6.76 -7.23 17.26
N GLY A 64 -5.95 -6.75 18.21
CA GLY A 64 -5.36 -5.42 18.13
C GLY A 64 -4.40 -5.25 16.95
N LEU A 65 -3.67 -6.29 16.55
CA LEU A 65 -2.82 -6.27 15.35
C LEU A 65 -3.63 -6.15 14.06
N GLU A 66 -4.81 -6.78 14.01
CA GLU A 66 -5.70 -6.71 12.86
C GLU A 66 -6.32 -5.30 12.73
N GLU A 67 -6.82 -4.74 13.83
CA GLU A 67 -7.34 -3.37 13.90
C GLU A 67 -6.26 -2.34 13.51
N ALA A 68 -5.05 -2.45 14.08
CA ALA A 68 -3.94 -1.55 13.77
C ALA A 68 -3.49 -1.62 12.30
N LYS A 69 -3.72 -2.74 11.61
CA LYS A 69 -3.42 -2.90 10.18
C LYS A 69 -4.51 -2.28 9.30
N GLU A 70 -5.78 -2.38 9.69
CA GLU A 70 -6.88 -1.72 9.00
C GLU A 70 -6.72 -0.21 9.01
N ASP A 71 -6.30 0.37 10.13
CA ASP A 71 -6.01 1.80 10.26
C ASP A 71 -4.85 2.29 9.36
N GLN A 72 -3.88 1.40 9.07
CA GLN A 72 -2.76 1.70 8.18
C GLN A 72 -3.10 1.56 6.69
N ALA A 73 -4.25 0.95 6.35
CA ALA A 73 -4.68 0.87 4.98
C ALA A 73 -5.07 2.27 4.48
N ILE A 74 -4.25 2.83 3.57
CA ILE A 74 -4.50 4.14 2.96
C ILE A 74 -5.94 4.17 2.44
N PRO A 75 -6.80 5.09 2.92
CA PRO A 75 -8.16 5.16 2.45
C PRO A 75 -8.13 5.45 0.96
N TRP A 76 -8.87 4.67 0.17
CA TRP A 76 -8.93 4.81 -1.29
C TRP A 76 -9.26 6.24 -1.76
N SER A 77 -9.90 7.04 -0.90
CA SER A 77 -10.12 8.48 -1.13
C SER A 77 -8.82 9.27 -1.33
N ALA A 78 -7.73 8.93 -0.62
CA ALA A 78 -6.44 9.60 -0.78
C ALA A 78 -5.72 9.20 -2.08
N ALA A 79 -5.98 8.00 -2.61
CA ALA A 79 -5.40 7.53 -3.88
C ALA A 79 -6.01 8.24 -5.11
N PHE A 80 -7.28 8.67 -5.02
CA PHE A 80 -7.96 9.37 -6.12
C PHE A 80 -7.44 10.81 -6.32
N ASP A 81 -7.02 11.50 -5.26
CA ASP A 81 -6.52 12.89 -5.40
C ASP A 81 -5.22 12.96 -6.22
N ILE A 82 -4.30 12.01 -6.06
CA ILE A 82 -3.01 12.03 -6.77
C ILE A 82 -3.19 11.74 -8.27
N ALA A 83 -4.12 10.84 -8.64
CA ALA A 83 -4.40 10.53 -10.04
C ALA A 83 -4.95 11.76 -10.80
N SER A 84 -5.72 12.62 -10.12
CA SER A 84 -6.27 13.86 -10.68
C SER A 84 -5.19 14.85 -11.11
N PHE A 85 -4.09 14.94 -10.33
CA PHE A 85 -3.01 15.89 -10.57
C PHE A 85 -2.16 15.55 -11.80
N ILE A 86 -2.11 14.29 -12.23
CA ILE A 86 -1.30 13.86 -13.38
C ILE A 86 -2.14 13.84 -14.67
N VAL A 87 -3.40 13.41 -14.60
CA VAL A 87 -4.24 13.23 -15.80
C VAL A 87 -4.72 14.57 -16.38
N PHE A 88 -5.05 15.55 -15.53
CA PHE A 88 -5.56 16.85 -15.97
C PHE A 88 -4.57 17.68 -16.82
N PRO A 89 -3.28 17.83 -16.46
CA PRO A 89 -2.32 18.58 -17.29
C PRO A 89 -2.02 17.90 -18.63
N LEU A 90 -2.03 16.56 -18.70
CA LEU A 90 -1.81 15.82 -19.95
C LEU A 90 -2.94 16.00 -20.95
N TRP A 91 -4.20 16.03 -20.49
CA TRP A 91 -5.35 16.30 -21.36
C TRP A 91 -5.36 17.73 -21.90
N LEU A 92 -4.98 18.71 -21.06
CA LEU A 92 -4.91 20.12 -21.47
C LEU A 92 -3.83 20.36 -22.53
N LEU A 93 -2.65 19.74 -22.40
CA LEU A 93 -1.60 19.80 -23.42
C LEU A 93 -2.02 19.16 -24.75
N GLY A 94 -2.81 18.08 -24.71
CA GLY A 94 -3.35 17.44 -25.91
C GLY A 94 -4.32 18.35 -26.68
N ARG A 95 -5.08 19.18 -25.97
CA ARG A 95 -6.10 20.07 -26.56
C ARG A 95 -5.52 21.35 -27.16
N LEU A 96 -4.34 21.77 -26.72
CA LEU A 96 -3.64 22.96 -27.21
C LEU A 96 -2.77 22.72 -28.44
N ARG A 97 -2.81 21.52 -29.05
CA ARG A 97 -2.09 21.30 -30.32
C ARG A 97 -2.65 22.22 -31.41
N PRO A 98 -1.84 23.13 -31.97
CA PRO A 98 -2.29 24.00 -33.05
C PRO A 98 -2.71 23.13 -34.24
N LYS A 99 -3.94 23.35 -34.75
CA LYS A 99 -4.40 22.78 -36.02
C LYS A 99 -3.28 22.97 -37.05
N ARG A 100 -2.69 21.86 -37.52
CA ARG A 100 -1.79 21.86 -38.68
C ARG A 100 -2.50 22.65 -39.77
N ARG A 101 -1.97 23.82 -40.13
CA ARG A 101 -2.43 24.57 -41.29
C ARG A 101 -2.13 23.70 -42.50
N VAL A 102 -3.15 23.03 -43.00
CA VAL A 102 -3.11 22.35 -44.30
C VAL A 102 -2.86 23.47 -45.31
N PHE A 103 -1.65 23.53 -45.85
CA PHE A 103 -1.32 24.40 -46.96
C PHE A 103 -2.19 23.97 -48.15
N PRO A 104 -3.02 24.85 -48.74
CA PRO A 104 -3.71 24.51 -49.96
C PRO A 104 -2.67 24.43 -51.08
N SER A 105 -2.41 23.22 -51.56
CA SER A 105 -1.62 22.98 -52.77
C SER A 105 -2.41 23.48 -53.99
N ARG A 106 -2.26 24.78 -54.30
CA ARG A 106 -2.60 25.34 -55.62
C ARG A 106 -1.53 24.88 -56.61
N VAL A 107 -1.79 23.76 -57.27
CA VAL A 107 -1.17 23.47 -58.57
C VAL A 107 -2.16 23.94 -59.63
N GLN A 108 -1.97 25.18 -60.10
CA GLN A 108 -2.59 25.65 -61.34
C GLN A 108 -2.11 24.75 -62.48
N ARG A 109 -3.01 23.92 -63.03
CA ARG A 109 -2.80 23.35 -64.37
C ARG A 109 -3.08 24.45 -65.38
N MET A 110 -2.05 24.96 -66.05
CA MET A 110 -2.23 25.72 -67.29
C MET A 110 -2.53 24.75 -68.43
N PRO A 111 -3.51 25.05 -69.30
CA PRO A 111 -3.70 24.31 -70.55
C PRO A 111 -2.60 24.69 -71.54
N GLY A 112 -1.59 23.83 -71.64
CA GLY A 112 -0.53 23.91 -72.63
C GLY A 112 -1.05 23.50 -74.01
N HIS A 113 -1.23 24.51 -74.85
CA HIS A 113 -1.63 24.50 -76.23
C HIS A 113 -0.45 24.10 -77.15
N ARG A 114 -0.53 22.98 -77.89
CA ARG A 114 0.20 22.71 -79.15
C ARG A 114 -0.66 21.72 -79.95
N ARG A 115 -1.33 22.17 -81.01
CA ARG A 115 -0.89 22.16 -82.41
C ARG A 115 -0.46 20.79 -82.88
#